data_AF-A0A5C5VUN6-F1
#
_entry.id   AF-A0A5C5VUN6-F1
#
_cell.length_a   1.000
_cell.length_b   1.000
_cell.length_c   1.000
_cell.angle_alpha   90.00
_cell.angle_beta   90.00
_cell.angle_gamma   90.00
#
_symmetry.space_group_name_H-M   'P 1'
#
loop_
_entity.id
_entity.type
_entity.pdbx_description
1 polymer ?
#
loop_
_entity_poly.entity_id
_entity_poly.type
_entity_poly.pdbx_seq_one_letter_code
_entity_poly.pdbx_strand_id
1 'polypeptide(L)'
;MADDTTGTGSWALTHEAPPREHGVEETAAAPAARTRRRIQVNEPLVIVGQVPVVEFVTDADNDHVADATGSVARFARVGLWDNAFGAGGALLNNAAEATNFVGADSRRFYVRVRDRGASGQVRVYWKTVYPNRRDKDAPARGYVTCVETAAGSGIFVSKALMLVTDGADAVQRTHNGLTGDAGGLRARDEPDHRLRRVNVFTHVVAEYRPNPRGTVFRQQIPVFQRNPESRKKLPLQIFVLRRVAGGQPVTAFNTIWRSDLRVIRQTYARLGIWVHTVNVAGTPNSRVVRDGIDSLVEMDPPAGINVGNLSVADEKTLSNTAASMLSTVRLFYVGAFASGNGGEASPDSAIAASPDPAGNMPLAGNAYVARAVVGPYAAAHEIGHLLIDKSRLVVSSGHYVAPAGAAGTLRPDTRNLMSPAALPLRETATAPKRLWDNDDADAYNQHQRILVRPSRFLRNW
;
A
#
# COMPACT_ATOMS: atom_id res chain seq x y z
N MET A 1 -14.80 0.28 31.85
CA MET A 1 -13.88 0.13 30.71
C MET A 1 -14.69 0.46 29.48
N ALA A 2 -14.66 1.74 29.09
CA ALA A 2 -15.63 2.33 28.17
C ALA A 2 -15.16 2.22 26.73
N ASP A 3 -16.13 1.84 25.92
CA ASP A 3 -16.19 1.71 24.47
C ASP A 3 -16.06 3.09 23.80
N ASP A 4 -15.29 3.18 22.71
CA ASP A 4 -15.33 4.35 21.82
C ASP A 4 -15.24 3.89 20.36
N THR A 5 -16.41 3.52 19.84
CA THR A 5 -16.70 3.44 18.42
C THR A 5 -17.51 4.67 18.01
N THR A 6 -17.04 5.41 17.00
CA THR A 6 -17.75 5.74 15.73
C THR A 6 -17.22 7.03 15.12
N GLY A 7 -16.42 6.90 14.06
CA GLY A 7 -16.02 8.02 13.19
C GLY A 7 -16.40 7.72 11.74
N THR A 8 -17.68 7.84 11.40
CA THR A 8 -18.17 7.75 10.01
C THR A 8 -17.91 9.08 9.28
N GLY A 9 -16.73 9.22 8.69
CA GLY A 9 -16.40 10.33 7.81
C GLY A 9 -16.96 10.13 6.41
N SER A 10 -18.07 10.81 6.11
CA SER A 10 -18.60 11.00 4.76
C SER A 10 -17.60 11.77 3.89
N TRP A 11 -17.34 11.28 2.67
CA TRP A 11 -16.48 11.93 1.67
C TRP A 11 -17.36 12.60 0.62
N ALA A 12 -17.64 13.89 0.77
CA ALA A 12 -18.18 14.72 -0.30
C ALA A 12 -17.07 15.68 -0.78
N LEU A 13 -16.74 15.63 -2.07
CA LEU A 13 -15.94 16.64 -2.75
C LEU A 13 -16.82 17.87 -2.96
N THR A 14 -16.62 18.91 -2.15
CA THR A 14 -17.25 20.22 -2.39
C THR A 14 -16.41 21.01 -3.38
N HIS A 15 -17.03 21.40 -4.49
CA HIS A 15 -16.51 22.35 -5.47
C HIS A 15 -16.27 23.72 -4.82
N GLU A 16 -15.17 24.36 -5.20
CA GLU A 16 -14.69 25.65 -4.73
C GLU A 16 -15.72 26.78 -4.98
N ALA A 17 -15.95 27.61 -3.96
CA ALA A 17 -16.66 28.88 -4.09
C ALA A 17 -15.66 30.00 -4.45
N PRO A 18 -16.02 30.97 -5.31
CA PRO A 18 -15.15 32.08 -5.70
C PRO A 18 -14.94 33.09 -4.55
N PRO A 19 -13.89 33.94 -4.62
CA PRO A 19 -13.47 34.80 -3.53
C PRO A 19 -14.48 35.91 -3.23
N ARG A 20 -14.69 36.19 -1.94
CA ARG A 20 -15.46 37.35 -1.45
C ARG A 20 -14.64 38.62 -1.58
N GLU A 21 -15.25 39.66 -2.11
CA GLU A 21 -14.74 41.03 -2.18
C GLU A 21 -14.59 41.63 -0.78
N HIS A 22 -13.49 42.35 -0.56
CA HIS A 22 -13.23 43.11 0.66
C HIS A 22 -14.03 44.41 0.64
N GLY A 23 -14.98 44.54 1.57
CA GLY A 23 -15.59 45.82 1.92
C GLY A 23 -14.58 46.70 2.67
N VAL A 24 -14.49 47.95 2.24
CA VAL A 24 -13.75 49.03 2.90
C VAL A 24 -14.60 49.52 4.08
N GLU A 25 -14.06 49.47 5.28
CA GLU A 25 -14.66 50.10 6.46
C GLU A 25 -13.65 51.07 7.08
N GLU A 26 -14.15 52.26 7.36
CA GLU A 26 -13.42 53.48 7.70
C GLU A 26 -13.11 53.55 9.21
N THR A 27 -11.88 53.99 9.48
CA THR A 27 -11.20 54.38 10.73
C THR A 27 -11.92 54.44 12.09
N ALA A 28 -11.26 53.85 13.10
CA ALA A 28 -11.21 54.39 14.46
C ALA A 28 -9.74 54.53 14.92
N ALA A 29 -9.41 55.67 15.52
CA ALA A 29 -8.05 56.08 15.89
C ALA A 29 -7.41 55.19 16.98
N ALA A 30 -6.20 54.71 16.72
CA ALA A 30 -5.40 53.91 17.66
C ALA A 30 -4.28 54.75 18.33
N PRO A 31 -3.95 54.47 19.61
CA PRO A 31 -3.04 55.28 20.43
C PRO A 31 -1.58 55.23 19.97
N ALA A 32 -0.85 56.31 20.30
CA ALA A 32 0.51 56.64 19.91
C ALA A 32 1.46 55.44 19.78
N ALA A 33 1.91 55.21 18.55
CA ALA A 33 2.87 54.18 18.20
C ALA A 33 4.21 54.39 18.92
N ARG A 34 4.65 53.37 19.68
CA ARG A 34 6.04 53.23 20.10
C ARG A 34 6.94 53.40 18.87
N THR A 35 7.89 54.33 18.96
CA THR A 35 8.89 54.63 17.94
C THR A 35 9.68 53.35 17.60
N ARG A 36 9.23 52.61 16.57
CA ARG A 36 10.02 51.53 15.98
C ARG A 36 11.21 52.21 15.32
N ARG A 37 12.39 52.13 15.94
CA ARG A 37 13.65 52.46 15.26
C ARG A 37 13.76 51.51 14.07
N ARG A 38 13.45 52.04 12.89
CA ARG A 38 13.67 51.36 11.62
C ARG A 38 15.18 51.47 11.35
N ILE A 39 15.91 50.40 11.66
CA ILE A 39 17.32 50.31 11.24
C ILE A 39 17.28 50.11 9.73
N GLN A 40 17.58 51.17 8.99
CA GLN A 40 17.74 51.12 7.55
C GLN A 40 19.17 50.65 7.29
N VAL A 41 19.33 49.35 7.04
CA VAL A 41 20.62 48.80 6.62
C VAL A 41 20.72 49.10 5.12
N ASN A 42 21.62 50.02 4.76
CA ASN A 42 21.84 50.45 3.36
C ASN A 42 22.71 49.47 2.56
N GLU A 43 23.10 48.35 3.16
CA GLU A 43 23.80 47.26 2.50
C GLU A 43 22.92 46.02 2.43
N PRO A 44 22.95 45.23 1.34
CA PRO A 44 22.27 43.94 1.32
C PRO A 44 22.80 43.10 2.47
N LEU A 45 21.90 42.63 3.34
CA LEU A 45 22.23 41.64 4.36
C LEU A 45 22.70 40.38 3.63
N VAL A 46 24.01 40.23 3.44
CA VAL A 46 24.60 39.01 2.88
C VAL A 46 24.53 37.95 3.98
N ILE A 47 23.51 37.09 3.93
CA ILE A 47 23.53 35.86 4.71
C ILE A 47 24.58 34.96 4.09
N VAL A 48 25.82 35.05 4.58
CA VAL A 48 26.92 34.15 4.22
C VAL A 48 26.67 32.83 4.93
N GLY A 49 25.85 31.97 4.34
CA GLY A 49 25.54 30.66 4.88
C GLY A 49 24.64 29.88 3.95
N GLN A 50 25.01 28.63 3.66
CA GLN A 50 24.14 27.75 2.89
C GLN A 50 22.92 27.43 3.75
N VAL A 51 21.73 27.78 3.25
CA VAL A 51 20.46 27.50 3.94
C VAL A 51 20.31 25.98 4.10
N PRO A 52 19.91 25.49 5.28
CA PRO A 52 19.70 24.06 5.48
C PRO A 52 18.70 23.46 4.50
N VAL A 53 18.99 22.25 4.04
CA VAL A 53 18.11 21.51 3.11
C VAL A 53 17.85 20.13 3.68
N VAL A 54 16.59 19.67 3.58
CA VAL A 54 16.19 18.28 3.86
C VAL A 54 15.73 17.64 2.55
N GLU A 55 16.22 16.43 2.28
CA GLU A 55 15.98 15.70 1.04
C GLU A 55 15.64 14.25 1.34
N PHE A 56 14.90 13.61 0.45
CA PHE A 56 14.86 12.15 0.38
C PHE A 56 15.85 11.70 -0.66
N VAL A 57 16.57 10.61 -0.40
CA VAL A 57 17.56 10.06 -1.34
C VAL A 57 17.37 8.57 -1.57
N THR A 58 17.63 8.13 -2.79
CA THR A 58 17.70 6.72 -3.16
C THR A 58 19.14 6.24 -3.17
N ASP A 59 19.32 4.95 -2.87
CA ASP A 59 20.58 4.22 -3.02
C ASP A 59 20.56 3.55 -4.40
N ALA A 60 21.19 4.20 -5.37
CA ALA A 60 21.08 3.84 -6.79
C ALA A 60 22.15 2.83 -7.23
N ASP A 61 23.26 2.77 -6.52
CA ASP A 61 24.37 1.83 -6.68
C ASP A 61 24.22 0.57 -5.82
N ASN A 62 23.21 0.53 -4.94
CA ASN A 62 22.82 -0.61 -4.12
C ASN A 62 23.95 -1.09 -3.19
N ASP A 63 24.76 -0.17 -2.69
CA ASP A 63 25.86 -0.49 -1.75
C ASP A 63 25.37 -0.58 -0.28
N HIS A 64 24.11 -0.25 -0.04
CA HIS A 64 23.46 -0.21 1.28
C HIS A 64 24.01 0.89 2.19
N VAL A 65 24.70 1.87 1.62
CA VAL A 65 25.28 3.02 2.30
C VAL A 65 24.56 4.28 1.88
N ALA A 66 24.23 5.11 2.87
CA ALA A 66 23.59 6.38 2.65
C ALA A 66 24.67 7.46 2.65
N ASP A 67 24.98 8.01 1.47
CA ASP A 67 26.11 8.91 1.32
C ASP A 67 25.73 10.28 0.70
N ALA A 68 26.75 11.10 0.44
CA ALA A 68 26.59 12.41 -0.18
C ALA A 68 26.23 12.34 -1.68
N THR A 69 26.48 11.20 -2.34
CA THR A 69 26.30 11.00 -3.79
C THR A 69 24.91 10.48 -4.15
N GLY A 70 24.18 9.94 -3.16
CA GLY A 70 22.80 9.48 -3.32
C GLY A 70 21.90 10.49 -4.07
N SER A 71 21.17 9.99 -5.06
CA SER A 71 20.29 10.80 -5.91
C SER A 71 19.06 11.26 -5.15
N VAL A 72 18.65 12.52 -5.34
CA VAL A 72 17.44 13.06 -4.70
C VAL A 72 16.20 12.38 -5.28
N ALA A 73 15.44 11.73 -4.39
CA ALA A 73 14.21 11.03 -4.74
C ALA A 73 13.10 12.02 -5.08
N ARG A 74 12.42 11.81 -6.21
CA ARG A 74 11.21 12.56 -6.59
C ARG A 74 9.92 11.91 -6.13
N PHE A 75 10.00 10.63 -5.77
CA PHE A 75 8.92 9.82 -5.21
C PHE A 75 9.55 8.68 -4.40
N ALA A 76 8.83 8.18 -3.41
CA ALA A 76 9.19 6.97 -2.69
C ALA A 76 8.52 5.76 -3.34
N ARG A 77 8.84 4.53 -2.91
CA ARG A 77 8.10 3.32 -3.31
C ARG A 77 7.73 2.52 -2.07
N VAL A 78 6.69 1.70 -2.18
CA VAL A 78 6.36 0.72 -1.14
C VAL A 78 7.38 -0.41 -1.18
N GLY A 79 7.90 -0.79 -0.01
CA GLY A 79 8.89 -1.86 0.13
C GLY A 79 8.37 -3.20 -0.40
N LEU A 80 9.29 -3.97 -0.98
CA LEU A 80 9.01 -5.30 -1.53
C LEU A 80 9.17 -6.40 -0.49
N TRP A 81 9.92 -6.13 0.56
CA TRP A 81 10.45 -7.11 1.51
C TRP A 81 11.32 -8.15 0.81
N ASP A 82 11.99 -7.74 -0.27
CA ASP A 82 13.04 -8.55 -0.85
C ASP A 82 14.24 -8.59 0.10
N ASN A 83 14.84 -9.78 0.23
CA ASN A 83 15.94 -10.03 1.17
C ASN A 83 15.55 -9.80 2.64
N ALA A 84 14.26 -9.77 2.97
CA ALA A 84 13.79 -9.54 4.33
C ALA A 84 13.94 -10.75 5.26
N PHE A 85 13.99 -11.96 4.69
CA PHE A 85 13.99 -13.20 5.46
C PHE A 85 15.35 -13.88 5.37
N GLY A 86 15.65 -14.79 6.30
CA GLY A 86 16.85 -15.60 6.38
C GLY A 86 16.56 -17.06 6.08
N ALA A 87 17.57 -17.92 6.31
CA ALA A 87 17.37 -19.37 6.31
C ALA A 87 16.25 -19.73 7.32
N GLY A 88 15.37 -20.67 6.93
CA GLY A 88 14.20 -21.03 7.74
C GLY A 88 13.08 -19.98 7.79
N GLY A 89 13.18 -18.89 7.02
CA GLY A 89 12.12 -17.87 6.93
C GLY A 89 12.02 -16.93 8.13
N ALA A 90 13.08 -16.86 8.95
CA ALA A 90 13.22 -15.88 10.02
C ALA A 90 13.40 -14.46 9.45
N LEU A 91 12.83 -13.45 10.09
CA LEU A 91 13.00 -12.06 9.65
C LEU A 91 14.42 -11.56 9.99
N LEU A 92 15.16 -11.03 9.01
CA LEU A 92 16.46 -10.40 9.22
C LEU A 92 16.26 -9.01 9.83
N ASN A 93 16.77 -8.76 11.03
CA ASN A 93 16.53 -7.49 11.74
C ASN A 93 17.74 -7.06 12.57
N ASN A 94 18.93 -7.25 12.02
CA ASN A 94 20.19 -6.93 12.69
C ASN A 94 20.57 -5.45 12.52
N ALA A 95 21.67 -5.04 13.13
CA ALA A 95 22.14 -3.65 13.09
C ALA A 95 22.65 -3.20 11.72
N ALA A 96 23.34 -4.07 10.99
CA ALA A 96 23.89 -3.76 9.68
C ALA A 96 22.80 -3.78 8.59
N GLU A 97 22.81 -2.78 7.70
CA GLU A 97 21.75 -2.58 6.69
C GLU A 97 21.54 -3.82 5.81
N ALA A 98 22.62 -4.46 5.33
CA ALA A 98 22.55 -5.67 4.51
C ALA A 98 21.90 -6.89 5.20
N THR A 99 21.80 -6.88 6.53
CA THR A 99 21.17 -7.95 7.34
C THR A 99 19.96 -7.45 8.13
N ASN A 100 19.40 -6.32 7.70
CA ASN A 100 18.19 -5.72 8.24
C ASN A 100 17.16 -5.67 7.11
N PHE A 101 15.95 -6.17 7.32
CA PHE A 101 14.94 -6.24 6.27
C PHE A 101 14.57 -4.87 5.67
N VAL A 102 14.76 -3.79 6.41
CA VAL A 102 14.57 -2.42 5.90
C VAL A 102 15.75 -1.99 5.04
N GLY A 103 16.97 -2.30 5.50
CA GLY A 103 18.21 -1.93 4.82
C GLY A 103 18.54 -2.80 3.61
N ALA A 104 18.04 -4.03 3.58
CA ALA A 104 18.25 -4.99 2.49
C ALA A 104 17.18 -4.87 1.38
N ASP A 105 16.08 -4.16 1.64
CA ASP A 105 15.02 -3.94 0.65
C ASP A 105 15.53 -3.07 -0.51
N SER A 106 15.22 -3.45 -1.74
CA SER A 106 15.67 -2.73 -2.94
C SER A 106 15.00 -1.37 -3.14
N ARG A 107 13.93 -1.08 -2.39
CA ARG A 107 13.17 0.17 -2.43
C ARG A 107 13.33 1.01 -1.16
N ARG A 108 14.34 0.67 -0.36
CA ARG A 108 14.80 1.53 0.73
C ARG A 108 15.10 2.94 0.21
N PHE A 109 14.96 3.90 1.10
CA PHE A 109 15.34 5.28 0.87
C PHE A 109 15.82 5.88 2.18
N TYR A 110 16.41 7.06 2.10
CA TYR A 110 17.00 7.72 3.25
C TYR A 110 16.54 9.17 3.31
N VAL A 111 16.70 9.77 4.48
CA VAL A 111 16.59 11.22 4.68
C VAL A 111 17.99 11.79 4.77
N ARG A 112 18.27 12.81 3.95
CA ARG A 112 19.53 13.56 3.97
C ARG A 112 19.27 14.99 4.39
N VAL A 113 20.13 15.51 5.27
CA VAL A 113 20.17 16.92 5.66
C VAL A 113 21.51 17.51 5.24
N ARG A 114 21.48 18.68 4.60
CA ARG A 114 22.66 19.50 4.33
C ARG A 114 22.58 20.73 5.21
N ASP A 115 23.40 20.80 6.25
CA ASP A 115 23.46 21.90 7.21
C ASP A 115 24.89 22.05 7.76
N ARG A 116 25.63 23.05 7.27
CA ARG A 116 27.01 23.33 7.72
C ARG A 116 27.09 23.87 9.15
N GLY A 117 25.97 24.30 9.73
CA GLY A 117 25.91 24.79 11.10
C GLY A 117 25.68 23.68 12.13
N ALA A 118 25.32 22.48 11.70
CA ALA A 118 25.15 21.31 12.56
C ALA A 118 26.44 20.47 12.63
N SER A 119 26.55 19.61 13.64
CA SER A 119 27.67 18.66 13.77
C SER A 119 27.20 17.36 14.45
N GLY A 120 27.90 16.26 14.15
CA GLY A 120 27.65 14.95 14.78
C GLY A 120 26.35 14.29 14.32
N GLN A 121 25.22 14.67 14.92
CA GLN A 121 23.91 14.09 14.63
C GLN A 121 22.80 15.14 14.62
N VAL A 122 21.83 14.95 13.73
CA VAL A 122 20.60 15.74 13.68
C VAL A 122 19.37 14.86 13.73
N ARG A 123 18.23 15.42 14.17
CA ARG A 123 16.95 14.72 14.19
C ARG A 123 16.03 15.29 13.11
N VAL A 124 15.44 14.39 12.33
CA VAL A 124 14.45 14.76 11.31
C VAL A 124 13.14 14.07 11.63
N TYR A 125 12.07 14.86 11.78
CA TYR A 125 10.73 14.30 11.92
C TYR A 125 10.26 13.76 10.58
N TRP A 126 9.75 12.54 10.53
CA TRP A 126 9.21 11.96 9.31
C TRP A 126 7.88 11.25 9.53
N LYS A 127 6.96 11.53 8.61
CA LYS A 127 5.60 11.02 8.65
C LYS A 127 5.06 10.83 7.26
N THR A 128 3.87 10.27 7.19
CA THR A 128 3.13 10.17 5.94
C THR A 128 1.81 10.91 6.05
N VAL A 129 1.38 11.54 4.95
CA VAL A 129 0.18 12.38 4.91
C VAL A 129 -0.68 12.05 3.69
N TYR A 130 -1.98 12.22 3.84
CA TYR A 130 -2.91 12.18 2.71
C TYR A 130 -2.78 13.44 1.84
N PRO A 131 -3.34 13.45 0.61
CA PRO A 131 -3.36 14.65 -0.24
C PRO A 131 -3.98 15.89 0.42
N ASN A 132 -4.97 15.69 1.30
CA ASN A 132 -5.59 16.75 2.10
C ASN A 132 -4.74 17.20 3.31
N ARG A 133 -3.47 16.79 3.37
CA ARG A 133 -2.49 17.09 4.43
C ARG A 133 -2.81 16.53 5.82
N ARG A 134 -3.88 15.76 5.97
CA ARG A 134 -4.11 15.03 7.22
C ARG A 134 -3.07 13.93 7.37
N ASP A 135 -2.65 13.72 8.61
CA ASP A 135 -1.69 12.68 8.93
C ASP A 135 -2.27 11.29 8.60
N LYS A 136 -1.48 10.50 7.87
CA LYS A 136 -1.75 9.09 7.59
C LYS A 136 -1.08 8.20 8.62
N ASP A 137 0.21 8.45 8.85
CA ASP A 137 1.03 7.80 9.86
C ASP A 137 2.05 8.80 10.41
N ALA A 138 1.76 9.34 11.59
CA ALA A 138 2.51 10.41 12.23
C ALA A 138 2.65 10.11 13.74
N PRO A 139 3.51 9.15 14.12
CA PRO A 139 3.72 8.86 15.53
C PRO A 139 4.27 10.10 16.25
N ALA A 140 3.89 10.25 17.53
CA ALA A 140 4.26 11.42 18.34
C ALA A 140 5.78 11.60 18.44
N ARG A 141 6.53 10.49 18.48
CA ARG A 141 8.01 10.47 18.48
C ARG A 141 8.56 10.01 17.12
N GLY A 142 7.97 10.49 16.03
CA GLY A 142 8.28 10.08 14.67
C GLY A 142 9.56 10.62 14.06
N TYR A 143 10.61 10.87 14.84
CA TYR A 143 11.88 11.35 14.30
C TYR A 143 12.88 10.21 14.03
N VAL A 144 13.76 10.45 13.07
CA VAL A 144 14.91 9.62 12.73
C VAL A 144 16.18 10.43 12.94
N THR A 145 17.19 9.76 13.46
CA THR A 145 18.54 10.29 13.66
C THR A 145 19.30 10.18 12.35
N CYS A 146 19.83 11.32 11.90
CA CYS A 146 20.74 11.41 10.76
C CYS A 146 22.15 11.65 11.30
N VAL A 147 23.10 10.81 10.89
CA VAL A 147 24.50 10.87 11.33
C VAL A 147 25.32 11.56 10.27
N GLU A 148 26.28 12.38 10.69
CA GLU A 148 27.19 13.07 9.79
C GLU A 148 28.05 12.05 9.02
N THR A 149 28.09 12.18 7.69
CA THR A 149 28.80 11.24 6.79
C THR A 149 30.32 11.28 6.99
N ALA A 150 30.85 12.49 7.22
CA ALA A 150 32.22 12.73 7.66
C ALA A 150 32.23 13.96 8.58
N ALA A 151 33.11 13.98 9.58
CA ALA A 151 33.19 15.08 10.53
C ALA A 151 33.41 16.42 9.81
N GLY A 152 32.53 17.40 10.05
CA GLY A 152 32.60 18.73 9.45
C GLY A 152 32.09 18.81 8.00
N SER A 153 31.53 17.73 7.45
CA SER A 153 30.92 17.74 6.11
C SER A 153 29.64 18.58 6.05
N GLY A 154 28.93 18.70 7.18
CA GLY A 154 27.58 19.27 7.21
C GLY A 154 26.54 18.44 6.44
N ILE A 155 26.84 17.17 6.13
CA ILE A 155 25.93 16.25 5.45
C ILE A 155 25.59 15.12 6.40
N PHE A 156 24.31 15.02 6.75
CA PHE A 156 23.78 14.04 7.68
C PHE A 156 22.82 13.11 6.95
N VAL A 157 22.90 11.81 7.22
CA VAL A 157 22.00 10.85 6.57
C VAL A 157 21.43 9.88 7.60
N SER A 158 20.14 9.58 7.47
CA SER A 158 19.47 8.57 8.29
C SER A 158 19.96 7.16 7.92
N LYS A 159 19.60 6.17 8.74
CA LYS A 159 19.54 4.79 8.27
C LYS A 159 18.38 4.59 7.29
N ALA A 160 18.35 3.43 6.63
CA ALA A 160 17.33 3.11 5.63
C ALA A 160 15.93 3.16 6.24
N LEU A 161 14.99 3.69 5.46
CA LEU A 161 13.57 3.76 5.77
C LEU A 161 12.80 2.97 4.71
N MET A 162 11.64 2.43 5.10
CA MET A 162 10.79 1.68 4.20
C MET A 162 9.31 2.00 4.44
N LEU A 163 8.55 2.06 3.34
CA LEU A 163 7.11 2.25 3.39
C LEU A 163 6.37 0.91 3.32
N VAL A 164 5.28 0.79 4.07
CA VAL A 164 4.44 -0.42 4.12
C VAL A 164 2.96 -0.06 4.00
N THR A 165 2.09 -1.02 3.63
CA THR A 165 0.66 -0.73 3.41
C THR A 165 -0.26 -1.24 4.52
N ASP A 166 0.11 -2.33 5.18
CA ASP A 166 -0.69 -2.95 6.23
C ASP A 166 -0.22 -2.60 7.65
N GLY A 167 -1.11 -2.79 8.62
CA GLY A 167 -0.86 -2.43 10.01
C GLY A 167 0.11 -3.37 10.72
N ALA A 168 0.10 -4.66 10.39
CA ALA A 168 0.99 -5.64 11.00
C ALA A 168 2.46 -5.39 10.61
N ASP A 169 2.70 -4.99 9.36
CA ASP A 169 4.01 -4.53 8.91
C ASP A 169 4.42 -3.24 9.63
N ALA A 170 3.52 -2.25 9.73
CA ALA A 170 3.85 -0.95 10.32
C ALA A 170 4.22 -1.01 11.81
N VAL A 171 3.85 -2.08 12.52
CA VAL A 171 4.23 -2.30 13.93
C VAL A 171 5.41 -3.25 14.10
N GLN A 172 5.95 -3.80 13.01
CA GLN A 172 7.11 -4.68 13.06
C GLN A 172 8.30 -3.91 13.63
N ARG A 173 8.83 -4.34 14.78
CA ARG A 173 10.00 -3.71 15.39
C ARG A 173 11.16 -3.69 14.40
N THR A 174 11.88 -2.57 14.35
CA THR A 174 13.04 -2.39 13.45
C THR A 174 14.28 -2.09 14.27
N HIS A 175 15.39 -2.77 13.99
CA HIS A 175 16.66 -2.35 14.57
C HIS A 175 17.05 -0.99 13.95
N ASN A 176 17.35 0.02 14.77
CA ASN A 176 17.62 1.36 14.28
C ASN A 176 19.01 1.56 13.68
N GLY A 177 19.92 0.62 13.89
CA GLY A 177 21.26 0.53 13.26
C GLY A 177 22.24 1.61 13.70
N LEU A 178 21.90 2.34 14.77
CA LEU A 178 22.83 3.21 15.47
C LEU A 178 23.76 2.36 16.36
N THR A 179 24.95 2.88 16.64
CA THR A 179 25.94 2.23 17.50
C THR A 179 25.78 2.64 18.97
N GLY A 180 26.33 1.85 19.90
CA GLY A 180 26.32 2.14 21.34
C GLY A 180 24.92 2.11 21.96
N ASP A 181 24.71 2.87 23.03
CA ASP A 181 23.46 2.91 23.81
C ASP A 181 22.25 3.40 23.00
N ALA A 182 22.50 4.12 21.90
CA ALA A 182 21.46 4.55 20.98
C ALA A 182 20.95 3.40 20.09
N GLY A 183 21.67 2.28 19.99
CA GLY A 183 21.33 1.13 19.16
C GLY A 183 20.20 0.27 19.73
N GLY A 184 19.46 -0.41 18.85
CA GLY A 184 18.55 -1.49 19.24
C GLY A 184 17.23 -1.52 18.48
N LEU A 185 16.35 -2.44 18.88
CA LEU A 185 15.03 -2.65 18.31
C LEU A 185 14.02 -1.59 18.75
N ARG A 186 13.48 -0.84 17.79
CA ARG A 186 12.51 0.23 17.98
C ARG A 186 11.08 -0.17 17.62
N ALA A 187 10.17 0.02 18.56
CA ALA A 187 8.73 -0.08 18.33
C ALA A 187 8.21 1.15 17.56
N ARG A 188 6.98 1.08 17.04
CA ARG A 188 6.42 2.09 16.12
C ARG A 188 6.42 3.52 16.65
N ASP A 189 6.12 3.69 17.94
CA ASP A 189 6.03 5.00 18.60
C ASP A 189 7.34 5.43 19.27
N GLU A 190 8.43 4.70 19.00
CA GLU A 190 9.77 5.04 19.48
C GLU A 190 10.56 5.81 18.41
N PRO A 191 11.52 6.64 18.83
CA PRO A 191 12.49 7.25 17.93
C PRO A 191 13.19 6.23 17.04
N ASP A 192 13.59 6.66 15.84
CA ASP A 192 14.31 5.86 14.86
C ASP A 192 13.59 4.61 14.37
N HIS A 193 12.29 4.47 14.62
CA HIS A 193 11.49 3.45 13.96
C HIS A 193 11.41 3.71 12.45
N ARG A 194 11.76 2.70 11.67
CA ARG A 194 12.08 2.84 10.24
C ARG A 194 10.93 2.59 9.28
N LEU A 195 9.74 2.23 9.77
CA LEU A 195 8.55 1.97 8.95
C LEU A 195 7.50 3.06 9.07
N ARG A 196 6.84 3.37 7.95
CA ARG A 196 5.60 4.15 7.94
C ARG A 196 4.57 3.56 6.99
N ARG A 197 3.32 3.63 7.41
CA ARG A 197 2.18 3.16 6.64
C ARG A 197 1.78 4.18 5.57
N VAL A 198 1.46 3.66 4.39
CA VAL A 198 1.04 4.44 3.23
C VAL A 198 -0.13 3.79 2.50
N ASN A 199 -0.71 4.53 1.57
CA ASN A 199 -1.52 4.01 0.47
C ASN A 199 -1.11 4.68 -0.85
N VAL A 200 -1.80 4.36 -1.94
CA VAL A 200 -1.51 4.89 -3.30
C VAL A 200 -1.60 6.42 -3.43
N PHE A 201 -2.21 7.10 -2.47
CA PHE A 201 -2.42 8.55 -2.45
C PHE A 201 -1.47 9.31 -1.54
N THR A 202 -0.76 8.59 -0.69
CA THR A 202 0.02 9.18 0.39
C THR A 202 1.25 9.92 -0.14
N HIS A 203 1.70 10.91 0.64
CA HIS A 203 3.00 11.54 0.49
C HIS A 203 3.86 11.26 1.73
N VAL A 204 5.17 11.19 1.56
CA VAL A 204 6.15 11.14 2.65
C VAL A 204 6.62 12.57 2.92
N VAL A 205 6.72 12.92 4.20
CA VAL A 205 7.13 14.26 4.66
C VAL A 205 8.31 14.11 5.59
N ALA A 206 9.35 14.92 5.37
CA ALA A 206 10.49 15.09 6.28
C ALA A 206 10.57 16.55 6.72
N GLU A 207 10.77 16.76 8.02
CA GLU A 207 10.81 18.07 8.66
C GLU A 207 12.05 18.16 9.55
N TYR A 208 12.97 19.05 9.17
CA TYR A 208 14.21 19.31 9.88
C TYR A 208 14.15 20.69 10.53
N ARG A 209 14.60 20.79 11.79
CA ARG A 209 14.67 22.04 12.53
C ARG A 209 16.06 22.16 13.18
N PRO A 210 16.96 23.03 12.66
CA PRO A 210 18.33 23.16 13.18
C PRO A 210 18.40 23.55 14.66
N ASN A 211 17.43 24.32 15.13
CA ASN A 211 17.31 24.67 16.54
C ASN A 211 15.83 24.65 16.98
N PRO A 212 15.51 24.37 18.24
CA PRO A 212 14.11 24.17 18.68
C PRO A 212 13.15 25.32 18.37
N ARG A 213 13.66 26.56 18.25
CA ARG A 213 12.88 27.78 17.98
C ARG A 213 13.00 28.28 16.53
N GLY A 214 13.70 27.54 15.68
CA GLY A 214 14.06 27.98 14.34
C GLY A 214 13.02 27.61 13.28
N THR A 215 13.29 28.06 12.07
CA THR A 215 12.52 27.70 10.87
C THR A 215 12.54 26.19 10.64
N VAL A 216 11.39 25.63 10.27
CA VAL A 216 11.28 24.24 9.83
C VAL A 216 11.56 24.16 8.34
N PHE A 217 12.56 23.37 7.97
CA PHE A 217 12.83 22.97 6.59
C PHE A 217 12.04 21.71 6.30
N ARG A 218 11.25 21.73 5.23
CA ARG A 218 10.28 20.66 4.93
C ARG A 218 10.42 20.20 3.50
N GLN A 219 10.46 18.87 3.32
CA GLN A 219 10.40 18.22 2.01
C GLN A 219 9.24 17.23 1.97
N GLN A 220 8.57 17.16 0.82
CA GLN A 220 7.46 16.24 0.61
C GLN A 220 7.56 15.60 -0.78
N ILE A 221 7.40 14.27 -0.84
CA ILE A 221 7.38 13.51 -2.10
C ILE A 221 6.20 12.52 -2.13
N PRO A 222 5.59 12.23 -3.30
CA PRO A 222 4.55 11.21 -3.41
C PRO A 222 5.13 9.79 -3.25
N VAL A 223 4.29 8.83 -2.88
CA VAL A 223 4.66 7.39 -2.78
C VAL A 223 4.69 6.68 -4.15
N PHE A 224 4.26 7.35 -5.21
CA PHE A 224 4.30 6.82 -6.58
C PHE A 224 4.66 7.93 -7.55
N GLN A 225 5.34 7.58 -8.63
CA GLN A 225 5.69 8.54 -9.68
C GLN A 225 4.41 9.10 -10.32
N ARG A 226 4.38 10.44 -10.47
CA ARG A 226 3.24 11.20 -11.01
C ARG A 226 3.46 11.68 -12.45
N ASN A 227 4.72 11.71 -12.91
CA ASN A 227 5.06 12.10 -14.28
C ASN A 227 6.24 11.24 -14.81
N PRO A 228 5.99 10.29 -15.73
CA PRO A 228 4.66 9.75 -16.07
C PRO A 228 3.94 9.16 -14.84
N GLU A 229 2.60 9.11 -14.91
CA GLU A 229 1.77 8.51 -13.87
C GLU A 229 1.97 6.99 -13.84
N SER A 230 2.39 6.47 -12.69
CA SER A 230 2.72 5.06 -12.52
C SER A 230 1.61 4.24 -11.86
N ARG A 231 0.65 4.90 -11.19
CA ARG A 231 -0.45 4.20 -10.53
C ARG A 231 -1.42 3.60 -11.55
N LYS A 232 -2.20 2.62 -11.09
CA LYS A 232 -3.32 2.03 -11.83
C LYS A 232 -4.61 2.03 -11.01
N LYS A 233 -5.74 1.83 -11.66
CA LYS A 233 -7.06 1.64 -11.04
C LYS A 233 -7.57 0.23 -11.36
N LEU A 234 -8.14 -0.43 -10.36
CA LEU A 234 -8.79 -1.74 -10.49
C LEU A 234 -10.23 -1.64 -9.97
N PRO A 235 -11.24 -1.56 -10.86
CA PRO A 235 -12.63 -1.63 -10.45
C PRO A 235 -12.96 -3.07 -10.01
N LEU A 236 -13.57 -3.17 -8.83
CA LEU A 236 -13.95 -4.42 -8.19
C LEU A 236 -15.45 -4.44 -7.90
N GLN A 237 -16.18 -5.36 -8.51
CA GLN A 237 -17.58 -5.60 -8.19
C GLN A 237 -17.69 -6.77 -7.23
N ILE A 238 -18.28 -6.55 -6.06
CA ILE A 238 -18.37 -7.56 -5.00
C ILE A 238 -19.80 -8.09 -4.91
N PHE A 239 -19.94 -9.41 -4.92
CA PHE A 239 -21.19 -10.12 -4.72
C PHE A 239 -21.11 -10.98 -3.46
N VAL A 240 -22.16 -10.94 -2.64
CA VAL A 240 -22.30 -11.80 -1.46
C VAL A 240 -23.57 -12.60 -1.62
N LEU A 241 -23.40 -13.91 -1.75
CA LEU A 241 -24.53 -14.81 -1.90
C LEU A 241 -25.23 -14.99 -0.56
N ARG A 242 -26.55 -15.09 -0.58
CA ARG A 242 -27.30 -15.66 0.54
C ARG A 242 -27.23 -17.19 0.50
N ARG A 243 -27.38 -17.81 1.67
CA ARG A 243 -27.36 -19.27 1.80
C ARG A 243 -28.54 -19.92 1.08
N VAL A 244 -29.68 -19.23 1.10
CA VAL A 244 -30.94 -19.57 0.43
C VAL A 244 -31.62 -18.25 0.03
N ALA A 245 -32.59 -18.30 -0.88
CA ALA A 245 -33.35 -17.11 -1.28
C ALA A 245 -34.01 -16.43 -0.07
N GLY A 246 -33.85 -15.11 0.06
CA GLY A 246 -34.31 -14.32 1.22
C GLY A 246 -33.60 -14.61 2.54
N GLY A 247 -32.61 -15.51 2.56
CA GLY A 247 -31.91 -15.95 3.76
C GLY A 247 -30.75 -15.03 4.19
N GLN A 248 -29.91 -15.54 5.09
CA GLN A 248 -28.73 -14.83 5.56
C GLN A 248 -27.58 -14.89 4.54
N PRO A 249 -26.71 -13.87 4.45
CA PRO A 249 -25.52 -13.91 3.63
C PRO A 249 -24.55 -14.99 4.09
N VAL A 250 -23.75 -15.54 3.17
CA VAL A 250 -22.72 -16.54 3.49
C VAL A 250 -21.61 -16.00 4.39
N THR A 251 -21.38 -14.68 4.34
CA THR A 251 -20.45 -13.95 5.20
C THR A 251 -21.02 -12.60 5.60
N ALA A 252 -20.68 -12.12 6.79
CA ALA A 252 -21.10 -10.80 7.26
C ALA A 252 -20.42 -9.68 6.45
N PHE A 253 -21.17 -8.62 6.13
CA PHE A 253 -20.63 -7.48 5.36
C PHE A 253 -19.50 -6.75 6.09
N ASN A 254 -19.60 -6.60 7.42
CA ASN A 254 -18.54 -5.96 8.20
C ASN A 254 -17.21 -6.72 8.07
N THR A 255 -17.25 -8.05 7.92
CA THR A 255 -16.05 -8.85 7.66
C THR A 255 -15.43 -8.49 6.32
N ILE A 256 -16.23 -8.33 5.26
CA ILE A 256 -15.74 -7.92 3.95
C ILE A 256 -15.13 -6.50 4.03
N TRP A 257 -15.81 -5.55 4.66
CA TRP A 257 -15.36 -4.16 4.74
C TRP A 257 -14.10 -3.97 5.57
N ARG A 258 -14.09 -4.53 6.78
CA ARG A 258 -13.00 -4.30 7.75
C ARG A 258 -11.82 -5.24 7.55
N SER A 259 -12.03 -6.40 6.92
CA SER A 259 -10.98 -7.39 6.71
C SER A 259 -10.60 -7.50 5.23
N ASP A 260 -11.48 -7.97 4.35
CA ASP A 260 -11.08 -8.36 2.99
C ASP A 260 -10.78 -7.19 2.08
N LEU A 261 -11.72 -6.27 1.95
CA LEU A 261 -11.53 -5.09 1.12
C LEU A 261 -10.33 -4.28 1.61
N ARG A 262 -10.11 -4.23 2.93
CA ARG A 262 -8.91 -3.66 3.54
C ARG A 262 -7.65 -4.39 3.07
N VAL A 263 -7.61 -5.72 3.15
CA VAL A 263 -6.44 -6.54 2.77
C VAL A 263 -6.18 -6.51 1.26
N ILE A 264 -7.22 -6.61 0.43
CA ILE A 264 -7.14 -6.46 -1.03
C ILE A 264 -6.49 -5.11 -1.36
N ARG A 265 -7.02 -4.01 -0.81
CA ARG A 265 -6.46 -2.67 -1.03
C ARG A 265 -5.03 -2.54 -0.57
N GLN A 266 -4.69 -3.09 0.59
CA GLN A 266 -3.31 -3.02 1.11
C GLN A 266 -2.34 -3.81 0.26
N THR A 267 -2.74 -4.99 -0.20
CA THR A 267 -1.94 -5.88 -1.06
C THR A 267 -1.63 -5.17 -2.37
N TYR A 268 -2.66 -4.70 -3.07
CA TYR A 268 -2.51 -4.07 -4.39
C TYR A 268 -1.98 -2.63 -4.33
N ALA A 269 -2.15 -1.92 -3.21
CA ALA A 269 -1.51 -0.61 -3.02
C ALA A 269 0.02 -0.69 -3.04
N ARG A 270 0.63 -1.85 -2.74
CA ARG A 270 2.10 -2.03 -2.85
C ARG A 270 2.58 -1.95 -4.30
N LEU A 271 1.68 -2.27 -5.23
CA LEU A 271 1.87 -2.18 -6.67
C LEU A 271 1.37 -0.84 -7.23
N GLY A 272 0.99 0.14 -6.40
CA GLY A 272 0.41 1.38 -6.91
C GLY A 272 -0.97 1.21 -7.56
N ILE A 273 -1.66 0.09 -7.29
CA ILE A 273 -3.00 -0.18 -7.80
C ILE A 273 -4.03 0.27 -6.77
N TRP A 274 -4.93 1.16 -7.19
CA TRP A 274 -6.10 1.54 -6.41
C TRP A 274 -7.27 0.63 -6.70
N VAL A 275 -7.60 -0.23 -5.73
CA VAL A 275 -8.81 -1.05 -5.80
C VAL A 275 -10.00 -0.28 -5.23
N HIS A 276 -11.02 -0.06 -6.06
CA HIS A 276 -12.24 0.62 -5.66
C HIS A 276 -13.47 -0.21 -6.04
N THR A 277 -14.50 -0.17 -5.19
CA THR A 277 -15.71 -0.93 -5.48
C THR A 277 -16.53 -0.23 -6.54
N VAL A 278 -17.19 -1.01 -7.39
CA VAL A 278 -18.19 -0.55 -8.35
C VAL A 278 -19.40 -1.47 -8.28
N ASN A 279 -20.56 -0.94 -8.67
CA ASN A 279 -21.77 -1.74 -8.79
C ASN A 279 -22.54 -1.29 -10.03
N VAL A 280 -23.14 -2.25 -10.74
CA VAL A 280 -24.09 -1.99 -11.83
C VAL A 280 -25.46 -2.54 -11.46
N ALA A 281 -26.52 -1.84 -11.87
CA ALA A 281 -27.88 -2.30 -11.67
C ALA A 281 -28.18 -3.54 -12.56
N GLY A 282 -29.24 -4.27 -12.22
CA GLY A 282 -29.74 -5.36 -13.06
C GLY A 282 -29.38 -6.77 -12.60
N THR A 283 -28.71 -6.95 -11.45
CA THR A 283 -28.60 -8.29 -10.84
C THR A 283 -29.96 -8.67 -10.25
N PRO A 284 -30.59 -9.78 -10.68
CA PRO A 284 -31.90 -10.19 -10.15
C PRO A 284 -31.85 -10.52 -8.65
N ASN A 285 -32.97 -10.33 -7.96
CA ASN A 285 -33.15 -10.69 -6.53
C ASN A 285 -31.99 -10.23 -5.63
N SER A 286 -31.54 -9.00 -5.86
CA SER A 286 -30.38 -8.45 -5.19
C SER A 286 -30.67 -7.08 -4.59
N ARG A 287 -29.82 -6.66 -3.66
CA ARG A 287 -29.77 -5.28 -3.18
C ARG A 287 -28.34 -4.81 -3.06
N VAL A 288 -28.14 -3.50 -3.23
CA VAL A 288 -26.85 -2.87 -3.00
C VAL A 288 -26.71 -2.53 -1.52
N VAL A 289 -25.62 -2.96 -0.90
CA VAL A 289 -25.24 -2.62 0.47
C VAL A 289 -24.03 -1.69 0.41
N ARG A 290 -24.02 -0.63 1.22
CA ARG A 290 -22.99 0.42 1.20
C ARG A 290 -22.29 0.57 2.55
N ASP A 291 -21.01 0.96 2.52
CA ASP A 291 -20.23 1.47 3.66
C ASP A 291 -19.41 2.68 3.19
N GLY A 292 -19.91 3.89 3.46
CA GLY A 292 -19.35 5.12 2.92
C GLY A 292 -19.38 5.15 1.39
N ILE A 293 -18.20 5.24 0.76
CA ILE A 293 -18.05 5.24 -0.72
C ILE A 293 -18.08 3.82 -1.32
N ASP A 294 -18.01 2.80 -0.47
CA ASP A 294 -17.91 1.41 -0.92
C ASP A 294 -19.29 0.77 -1.09
N SER A 295 -19.39 -0.16 -2.03
CA SER A 295 -20.61 -0.90 -2.31
C SER A 295 -20.35 -2.37 -2.65
N LEU A 296 -21.29 -3.23 -2.24
CA LEU A 296 -21.39 -4.62 -2.68
C LEU A 296 -22.84 -4.94 -3.04
N VAL A 297 -23.03 -6.06 -3.72
CA VAL A 297 -24.34 -6.60 -4.06
C VAL A 297 -24.59 -7.84 -3.20
N GLU A 298 -25.62 -7.79 -2.37
CA GLU A 298 -26.16 -9.00 -1.72
C GLU A 298 -27.20 -9.60 -2.65
N MET A 299 -27.07 -10.88 -3.01
CA MET A 299 -27.98 -11.53 -3.95
C MET A 299 -28.46 -12.90 -3.45
N ASP A 300 -29.70 -13.24 -3.81
CA ASP A 300 -30.19 -14.62 -3.69
C ASP A 300 -29.42 -15.55 -4.64
N PRO A 301 -29.21 -16.82 -4.26
CA PRO A 301 -28.73 -17.80 -5.23
C PRO A 301 -29.75 -18.00 -6.35
N PRO A 302 -29.31 -18.03 -7.62
CA PRO A 302 -30.13 -18.51 -8.72
C PRO A 302 -30.74 -19.89 -8.42
N ALA A 303 -31.91 -20.16 -9.01
CA ALA A 303 -32.59 -21.44 -8.81
C ALA A 303 -31.68 -22.62 -9.18
N GLY A 304 -31.65 -23.64 -8.32
CA GLY A 304 -30.83 -24.84 -8.51
C GLY A 304 -29.39 -24.75 -7.98
N ILE A 305 -28.91 -23.55 -7.61
CA ILE A 305 -27.53 -23.39 -7.10
C ILE A 305 -27.43 -23.77 -5.61
N ASN A 306 -26.52 -24.69 -5.31
CA ASN A 306 -26.14 -25.00 -3.93
C ASN A 306 -24.93 -24.17 -3.49
N VAL A 307 -25.18 -23.06 -2.79
CA VAL A 307 -24.13 -22.14 -2.32
C VAL A 307 -23.17 -22.78 -1.31
N GLY A 308 -23.59 -23.85 -0.63
CA GLY A 308 -22.77 -24.61 0.30
C GLY A 308 -21.97 -25.75 -0.36
N ASN A 309 -22.10 -25.95 -1.67
CA ASN A 309 -21.40 -26.99 -2.42
C ASN A 309 -21.31 -26.60 -3.91
N LEU A 310 -20.68 -25.46 -4.18
CA LEU A 310 -20.67 -24.85 -5.50
C LEU A 310 -19.84 -25.69 -6.49
N SER A 311 -20.45 -26.10 -7.59
CA SER A 311 -19.76 -26.74 -8.72
C SER A 311 -19.32 -25.72 -9.76
N VAL A 312 -18.44 -26.12 -10.68
CA VAL A 312 -18.04 -25.29 -11.84
C VAL A 312 -19.25 -24.87 -12.69
N ALA A 313 -20.28 -25.71 -12.78
CA ALA A 313 -21.53 -25.37 -13.49
C ALA A 313 -22.32 -24.27 -12.76
N ASP A 314 -22.32 -24.29 -11.43
CA ASP A 314 -22.94 -23.25 -10.62
C ASP A 314 -22.19 -21.92 -10.75
N GLU A 315 -20.86 -21.94 -10.75
CA GLU A 315 -20.03 -20.75 -10.98
C GLU A 315 -20.37 -20.07 -12.31
N LYS A 316 -20.52 -20.87 -13.38
CA LYS A 316 -20.94 -20.38 -14.70
C LYS A 316 -22.33 -19.76 -14.63
N THR A 317 -23.26 -20.39 -13.91
CA THR A 317 -24.63 -19.89 -13.75
C THR A 317 -24.68 -18.59 -12.96
N LEU A 318 -23.89 -18.48 -11.87
CA LEU A 318 -23.73 -17.23 -11.11
C LEU A 318 -23.20 -16.11 -11.98
N SER A 319 -22.17 -16.41 -12.77
CA SER A 319 -21.52 -15.47 -13.66
C SER A 319 -22.43 -14.88 -14.73
N ASN A 320 -23.31 -15.72 -15.27
CA ASN A 320 -24.31 -15.35 -16.27
C ASN A 320 -25.44 -14.50 -15.65
N THR A 321 -25.78 -14.78 -14.39
CA THR A 321 -26.90 -14.11 -13.71
C THR A 321 -26.51 -12.74 -13.18
N ALA A 322 -25.28 -12.60 -12.68
CA ALA A 322 -24.78 -11.39 -12.08
C ALA A 322 -24.51 -10.30 -13.14
N ALA A 323 -25.12 -9.14 -12.96
CA ALA A 323 -24.89 -8.00 -13.86
C ALA A 323 -23.40 -7.62 -13.86
N SER A 324 -22.84 -7.43 -15.05
CA SER A 324 -21.40 -7.22 -15.23
C SER A 324 -21.10 -5.85 -15.84
N MET A 325 -19.87 -5.38 -15.59
CA MET A 325 -19.29 -4.22 -16.25
C MET A 325 -18.05 -4.67 -17.00
N LEU A 326 -17.85 -4.15 -18.22
CA LEU A 326 -16.63 -4.38 -18.97
C LEU A 326 -15.40 -3.98 -18.14
N SER A 327 -14.31 -4.75 -18.28
CA SER A 327 -13.02 -4.45 -17.63
C SER A 327 -13.15 -4.22 -16.13
N THR A 328 -13.93 -5.08 -15.46
CA THR A 328 -14.15 -5.08 -14.01
C THR A 328 -13.94 -6.49 -13.47
N VAL A 329 -13.22 -6.60 -12.36
CA VAL A 329 -13.12 -7.88 -11.64
C VAL A 329 -14.40 -8.10 -10.85
N ARG A 330 -14.99 -9.30 -10.94
CA ARG A 330 -16.12 -9.71 -10.11
C ARG A 330 -15.64 -10.67 -9.03
N LEU A 331 -15.94 -10.37 -7.77
CA LEU A 331 -15.59 -11.18 -6.63
C LEU A 331 -16.86 -11.69 -5.96
N PHE A 332 -17.05 -13.01 -5.95
CA PHE A 332 -18.19 -13.69 -5.34
C PHE A 332 -17.79 -14.33 -4.02
N TYR A 333 -18.49 -13.97 -2.95
CA TYR A 333 -18.42 -14.70 -1.68
C TYR A 333 -19.49 -15.79 -1.70
N VAL A 334 -19.05 -17.03 -1.50
CA VAL A 334 -19.87 -18.26 -1.53
C VAL A 334 -19.70 -19.04 -0.23
N GLY A 335 -20.50 -20.10 -0.04
CA GLY A 335 -20.50 -20.90 1.18
C GLY A 335 -19.34 -21.89 1.21
N ALA A 336 -19.27 -22.76 0.20
CA ALA A 336 -18.16 -23.70 -0.04
C ALA A 336 -18.18 -24.20 -1.49
N PHE A 337 -17.07 -24.80 -1.92
CA PHE A 337 -16.93 -25.42 -3.23
C PHE A 337 -17.01 -26.94 -3.14
N ALA A 338 -17.54 -27.58 -4.17
CA ALA A 338 -17.58 -29.04 -4.28
C ALA A 338 -16.17 -29.66 -4.39
N SER A 339 -15.20 -28.89 -4.88
CA SER A 339 -13.78 -29.25 -4.94
C SER A 339 -13.11 -29.30 -3.55
N GLY A 340 -13.73 -28.69 -2.53
CA GLY A 340 -13.11 -28.44 -1.23
C GLY A 340 -12.11 -27.28 -1.22
N ASN A 341 -11.93 -26.58 -2.35
CA ASN A 341 -11.04 -25.42 -2.45
C ASN A 341 -11.53 -24.26 -1.58
N GLY A 342 -10.62 -23.35 -1.23
CA GLY A 342 -10.95 -22.13 -0.49
C GLY A 342 -11.32 -20.93 -1.38
N GLY A 343 -10.91 -20.99 -2.64
CA GLY A 343 -11.16 -19.98 -3.66
C GLY A 343 -10.86 -20.54 -5.04
N GLU A 344 -11.48 -19.95 -6.05
CA GLU A 344 -11.28 -20.26 -7.46
C GLU A 344 -11.30 -18.97 -8.28
N ALA A 345 -10.51 -18.92 -9.35
CA ALA A 345 -10.45 -17.76 -10.23
C ALA A 345 -10.44 -18.19 -11.68
N SER A 346 -11.13 -17.42 -12.51
CA SER A 346 -11.24 -17.63 -13.96
C SER A 346 -10.51 -16.50 -14.70
N PRO A 347 -9.19 -16.64 -14.92
CA PRO A 347 -8.36 -15.61 -15.56
C PRO A 347 -8.76 -15.37 -17.01
N ASP A 348 -8.18 -14.33 -17.61
CA ASP A 348 -8.43 -14.00 -19.00
C ASP A 348 -8.02 -15.11 -19.99
N SER A 349 -7.21 -16.08 -19.61
CA SER A 349 -6.97 -17.23 -20.49
C SER A 349 -8.16 -18.19 -20.61
N ALA A 350 -9.08 -18.19 -19.63
CA ALA A 350 -10.33 -18.93 -19.72
C ALA A 350 -11.23 -18.42 -20.87
N ILE A 351 -10.99 -17.18 -21.34
CA ILE A 351 -11.60 -16.59 -22.55
C ILE A 351 -11.37 -17.47 -23.78
N ALA A 352 -10.14 -17.93 -23.97
CA ALA A 352 -9.76 -18.67 -25.17
C ALA A 352 -10.32 -20.10 -25.20
N ALA A 353 -10.74 -20.63 -24.04
CA ALA A 353 -11.15 -22.02 -23.90
C ALA A 353 -12.64 -22.27 -24.20
N SER A 354 -13.53 -21.26 -24.09
CA SER A 354 -14.96 -21.46 -24.33
C SER A 354 -15.76 -20.14 -24.40
N PRO A 355 -15.69 -19.35 -25.49
CA PRO A 355 -16.74 -18.36 -25.74
C PRO A 355 -18.08 -19.08 -25.86
N ASP A 356 -19.14 -18.56 -25.25
CA ASP A 356 -20.48 -19.04 -25.60
C ASP A 356 -20.81 -18.66 -27.07
N PRO A 357 -21.81 -19.27 -27.71
CA PRO A 357 -22.16 -18.97 -29.10
C PRO A 357 -22.56 -17.50 -29.37
N ALA A 358 -22.86 -16.71 -28.32
CA ALA A 358 -23.14 -15.28 -28.38
C ALA A 358 -21.89 -14.41 -28.13
N GLY A 359 -20.71 -15.02 -27.94
CA GLY A 359 -19.46 -14.34 -27.61
C GLY A 359 -19.38 -13.87 -26.15
N ASN A 360 -20.33 -14.26 -25.29
CA ASN A 360 -20.22 -13.98 -23.86
C ASN A 360 -19.18 -14.92 -23.24
N MET A 361 -18.40 -14.35 -22.34
CA MET A 361 -17.32 -15.06 -21.66
C MET A 361 -17.62 -15.06 -20.16
N PRO A 362 -18.59 -15.88 -19.73
CA PRO A 362 -19.24 -15.63 -18.47
C PRO A 362 -18.28 -15.76 -17.30
N LEU A 363 -17.35 -16.69 -17.34
CA LEU A 363 -16.40 -16.93 -16.25
C LEU A 363 -15.24 -15.92 -16.21
N ALA A 364 -14.85 -15.33 -17.33
CA ALA A 364 -13.63 -14.53 -17.39
C ALA A 364 -13.71 -13.27 -16.52
N GLY A 365 -12.71 -13.07 -15.66
CA GLY A 365 -12.66 -11.95 -14.72
C GLY A 365 -13.42 -12.18 -13.40
N ASN A 366 -13.74 -13.44 -13.10
CA ASN A 366 -14.44 -13.81 -11.86
C ASN A 366 -13.50 -14.50 -10.89
N ALA A 367 -13.59 -14.09 -9.64
CA ALA A 367 -13.00 -14.74 -8.49
C ALA A 367 -14.11 -15.17 -7.53
N TYR A 368 -13.96 -16.33 -6.91
CA TYR A 368 -14.88 -16.92 -5.95
C TYR A 368 -14.12 -17.22 -4.67
N VAL A 369 -14.73 -16.95 -3.52
CA VAL A 369 -14.10 -17.19 -2.21
C VAL A 369 -15.10 -17.80 -1.25
N ALA A 370 -14.75 -18.98 -0.73
CA ALA A 370 -15.47 -19.66 0.35
C ALA A 370 -14.91 -19.18 1.69
N ARG A 371 -15.30 -17.96 2.11
CA ARG A 371 -14.66 -17.29 3.24
C ARG A 371 -14.71 -18.07 4.56
N ALA A 372 -15.69 -18.94 4.75
CA ALA A 372 -15.81 -19.75 5.96
C ALA A 372 -14.59 -20.66 6.21
N VAL A 373 -13.80 -20.97 5.17
CA VAL A 373 -12.67 -21.90 5.26
C VAL A 373 -11.30 -21.25 5.05
N VAL A 374 -11.22 -19.94 4.79
CA VAL A 374 -9.97 -19.24 4.44
C VAL A 374 -9.76 -17.92 5.17
N GLY A 375 -8.49 -17.49 5.24
CA GLY A 375 -8.09 -16.20 5.77
C GLY A 375 -8.38 -15.01 4.83
N PRO A 376 -8.12 -13.78 5.31
CA PRO A 376 -8.46 -12.55 4.61
C PRO A 376 -7.66 -12.30 3.31
N TYR A 377 -6.61 -13.08 3.08
CA TYR A 377 -5.80 -13.00 1.86
C TYR A 377 -6.38 -13.77 0.69
N ALA A 378 -7.40 -14.62 0.89
CA ALA A 378 -7.98 -15.43 -0.20
C ALA A 378 -8.52 -14.58 -1.34
N ALA A 379 -9.35 -13.59 -1.04
CA ALA A 379 -9.87 -12.71 -2.08
C ALA A 379 -8.74 -11.96 -2.82
N ALA A 380 -7.67 -11.58 -2.12
CA ALA A 380 -6.53 -10.94 -2.78
C ALA A 380 -5.77 -11.94 -3.67
N HIS A 381 -5.61 -13.19 -3.24
CA HIS A 381 -5.00 -14.29 -4.00
C HIS A 381 -5.79 -14.58 -5.29
N GLU A 382 -7.11 -14.75 -5.19
CA GLU A 382 -7.94 -15.06 -6.37
C GLU A 382 -7.96 -13.90 -7.38
N ILE A 383 -7.98 -12.65 -6.90
CA ILE A 383 -7.79 -11.49 -7.78
C ILE A 383 -6.41 -11.53 -8.45
N GLY A 384 -5.40 -12.08 -7.77
CA GLY A 384 -4.04 -12.21 -8.27
C GLY A 384 -4.00 -13.09 -9.51
N HIS A 385 -4.69 -14.24 -9.48
CA HIS A 385 -4.87 -15.11 -10.65
C HIS A 385 -5.49 -14.38 -11.84
N LEU A 386 -6.43 -13.44 -11.61
CA LEU A 386 -7.04 -12.65 -12.70
C LEU A 386 -6.09 -11.62 -13.31
N LEU A 387 -5.13 -11.11 -12.53
CA LEU A 387 -4.16 -10.11 -12.98
C LEU A 387 -2.88 -10.74 -13.55
N ILE A 388 -2.67 -12.03 -13.33
CA ILE A 388 -1.48 -12.78 -13.69
C ILE A 388 -1.89 -13.93 -14.62
N ASP A 389 -1.60 -13.83 -15.92
CA ASP A 389 -1.78 -14.95 -16.84
C ASP A 389 -0.54 -15.87 -16.82
N LYS A 390 -0.47 -16.81 -15.86
CA LYS A 390 0.50 -17.93 -15.90
C LYS A 390 -0.06 -19.18 -16.58
N SER A 391 -1.30 -19.17 -17.05
CA SER A 391 -1.93 -20.37 -17.63
C SER A 391 -1.20 -20.87 -18.88
N ARG A 392 -0.54 -19.96 -19.60
CA ARG A 392 0.31 -20.27 -20.76
C ARG A 392 1.62 -20.96 -20.40
N LEU A 393 1.97 -21.03 -19.12
CA LEU A 393 3.22 -21.62 -18.65
C LEU A 393 3.09 -23.09 -18.24
N VAL A 394 1.91 -23.71 -18.36
CA VAL A 394 1.61 -25.16 -18.27
C VAL A 394 1.93 -25.85 -16.92
N VAL A 395 2.88 -25.38 -16.11
CA VAL A 395 3.42 -26.15 -14.96
C VAL A 395 2.86 -25.83 -13.56
N SER A 396 2.11 -24.74 -13.34
CA SER A 396 1.87 -24.24 -11.97
C SER A 396 0.43 -23.91 -11.57
N SER A 397 -0.58 -24.21 -12.38
CA SER A 397 -1.99 -23.87 -12.09
C SER A 397 -2.20 -22.40 -11.67
N GLY A 398 -1.38 -21.46 -12.17
CA GLY A 398 -1.44 -20.04 -11.79
C GLY A 398 -0.64 -19.65 -10.55
N HIS A 399 -0.11 -20.62 -9.79
CA HIS A 399 0.55 -20.38 -8.51
C HIS A 399 2.02 -19.98 -8.64
N TYR A 400 2.54 -19.41 -7.56
CA TYR A 400 3.97 -19.27 -7.32
C TYR A 400 4.58 -20.63 -6.96
N VAL A 401 5.68 -21.00 -7.61
CA VAL A 401 6.34 -22.30 -7.39
C VAL A 401 7.56 -22.14 -6.48
N ALA A 402 8.45 -21.20 -6.80
CA ALA A 402 9.67 -20.83 -6.07
C ALA A 402 10.36 -19.70 -6.85
N PRO A 403 11.32 -18.94 -6.29
CA PRO A 403 12.07 -17.96 -7.06
C PRO A 403 13.04 -18.65 -8.04
N ALA A 404 13.15 -18.17 -9.29
CA ALA A 404 14.29 -18.44 -10.17
C ALA A 404 15.48 -17.61 -9.68
N GLY A 405 16.15 -18.10 -8.64
CA GLY A 405 17.28 -17.43 -8.03
C GLY A 405 18.43 -18.39 -7.76
N ALA A 406 19.66 -17.85 -7.74
CA ALA A 406 20.82 -18.58 -7.23
C ALA A 406 20.61 -18.96 -5.75
N ALA A 407 21.26 -20.03 -5.30
CA ALA A 407 21.24 -20.45 -3.90
C ALA A 407 21.54 -19.26 -2.97
N GLY A 408 20.64 -18.99 -2.01
CA GLY A 408 20.77 -17.87 -1.08
C GLY A 408 19.82 -16.69 -1.32
N THR A 409 18.93 -16.72 -2.31
CA THR A 409 17.78 -15.77 -2.31
C THR A 409 16.80 -16.15 -1.20
N LEU A 410 16.80 -15.35 -0.13
CA LEU A 410 16.07 -15.65 1.09
C LEU A 410 14.59 -15.19 1.01
N ARG A 411 13.83 -15.74 0.06
CA ARG A 411 12.39 -15.46 -0.11
C ARG A 411 11.60 -16.75 0.10
N PRO A 412 11.08 -17.03 1.31
CA PRO A 412 10.33 -18.26 1.52
C PRO A 412 9.04 -18.24 0.70
N ASP A 413 8.79 -19.29 -0.07
CA ASP A 413 7.61 -19.41 -0.93
C ASP A 413 6.31 -19.24 -0.14
N THR A 414 6.31 -19.69 1.12
CA THR A 414 5.22 -19.53 2.11
C THR A 414 4.91 -18.09 2.50
N ARG A 415 5.63 -17.10 1.96
CA ARG A 415 5.36 -15.68 2.14
C ARG A 415 4.80 -15.02 0.86
N ASN A 416 4.82 -15.71 -0.27
CA ASN A 416 4.20 -15.23 -1.51
C ASN A 416 2.67 -15.34 -1.39
N LEU A 417 1.96 -14.29 -1.80
CA LEU A 417 0.50 -14.25 -1.89
C LEU A 417 -0.03 -15.39 -2.76
N MET A 418 0.62 -15.68 -3.89
CA MET A 418 0.24 -16.69 -4.87
C MET A 418 0.77 -18.10 -4.53
N SER A 419 1.28 -18.31 -3.30
CA SER A 419 1.66 -19.64 -2.83
C SER A 419 0.42 -20.52 -2.64
N PRO A 420 0.47 -21.82 -2.97
CA PRO A 420 -0.60 -22.76 -2.63
C PRO A 420 -0.63 -23.07 -1.12
N ALA A 421 0.44 -22.79 -0.39
CA ALA A 421 0.55 -23.07 1.04
C ALA A 421 -0.27 -22.05 1.85
N ALA A 422 -1.50 -22.46 2.19
CA ALA A 422 -2.40 -21.95 3.24
C ALA A 422 -2.39 -20.43 3.48
N LEU A 423 -3.49 -19.78 3.12
CA LEU A 423 -3.79 -18.39 3.46
C LEU A 423 -4.15 -18.30 4.96
N PRO A 424 -3.24 -17.87 5.84
CA PRO A 424 -3.45 -17.97 7.27
C PRO A 424 -4.57 -17.03 7.71
N LEU A 425 -5.23 -17.40 8.81
CA LEU A 425 -6.28 -16.60 9.43
C LEU A 425 -5.74 -15.31 10.08
N ARG A 426 -4.42 -15.14 10.21
CA ARG A 426 -3.80 -14.03 10.96
C ARG A 426 -2.87 -13.17 10.09
N GLU A 427 -3.06 -11.86 10.19
CA GLU A 427 -2.18 -10.86 9.58
C GLU A 427 -0.91 -10.69 10.42
N THR A 428 0.22 -11.16 9.90
CA THR A 428 1.54 -10.98 10.51
C THR A 428 2.51 -10.41 9.47
N ALA A 429 3.67 -9.91 9.90
CA ALA A 429 4.75 -9.51 8.97
C ALA A 429 5.22 -10.69 8.09
N THR A 430 5.02 -11.90 8.61
CA THR A 430 5.36 -13.19 8.02
C THR A 430 4.18 -13.86 7.30
N ALA A 431 3.03 -13.20 7.08
CA ALA A 431 1.95 -13.84 6.33
C ALA A 431 2.29 -14.01 4.82
N PRO A 432 1.70 -14.99 4.10
CA PRO A 432 1.74 -15.12 2.64
C PRO A 432 0.92 -14.00 2.00
N LYS A 433 1.54 -12.82 1.93
CA LYS A 433 0.90 -11.60 1.45
C LYS A 433 1.75 -10.84 0.44
N ARG A 434 2.94 -11.34 0.10
CA ARG A 434 3.93 -10.63 -0.71
C ARG A 434 3.77 -11.03 -2.18
N LEU A 435 3.91 -10.07 -3.09
CA LEU A 435 4.09 -10.37 -4.50
C LEU A 435 5.53 -10.02 -4.82
N TRP A 436 6.32 -11.02 -5.20
CA TRP A 436 7.75 -10.82 -5.36
C TRP A 436 8.08 -10.20 -6.72
N ASP A 437 9.06 -9.30 -6.70
CA ASP A 437 9.66 -8.71 -7.88
C ASP A 437 10.92 -9.51 -8.27
N ASN A 438 10.71 -10.76 -8.65
CA ASN A 438 11.71 -11.63 -9.25
C ASN A 438 10.99 -12.63 -10.15
N ASP A 439 11.73 -13.20 -11.10
CA ASP A 439 11.22 -14.34 -11.85
C ASP A 439 11.04 -15.54 -10.92
N ASP A 440 9.91 -16.22 -11.04
CA ASP A 440 9.66 -17.53 -10.47
C ASP A 440 10.48 -18.59 -11.23
N ALA A 441 10.54 -19.83 -10.73
CA ALA A 441 11.20 -20.98 -11.38
C ALA A 441 10.69 -21.24 -12.82
N ASP A 442 9.50 -20.75 -13.18
CA ASP A 442 8.93 -20.77 -14.53
C ASP A 442 9.23 -19.50 -15.35
N ALA A 443 10.22 -18.71 -14.93
CA ALA A 443 10.65 -17.44 -15.52
C ALA A 443 9.55 -16.36 -15.57
N TYR A 444 8.59 -16.40 -14.64
CA TYR A 444 7.50 -15.44 -14.57
C TYR A 444 7.62 -14.52 -13.35
N ASN A 445 7.93 -13.24 -13.57
CA ASN A 445 7.86 -12.24 -12.50
C ASN A 445 6.42 -11.74 -12.26
N GLN A 446 5.79 -12.25 -11.20
CA GLN A 446 4.41 -11.89 -10.84
C GLN A 446 4.20 -10.39 -10.65
N HIS A 447 5.10 -9.71 -9.94
CA HIS A 447 5.01 -8.29 -9.65
C HIS A 447 5.12 -7.44 -10.93
N GLN A 448 6.15 -7.67 -11.76
CA GLN A 448 6.33 -6.93 -13.02
C GLN A 448 5.23 -7.23 -14.01
N ARG A 449 4.75 -8.47 -14.08
CA ARG A 449 3.71 -8.84 -15.03
C ARG A 449 2.39 -8.13 -14.74
N ILE A 450 2.01 -7.97 -13.47
CA ILE A 450 0.86 -7.16 -13.09
C ILE A 450 1.05 -5.69 -13.46
N LEU A 451 2.25 -5.12 -13.22
CA LEU A 451 2.49 -3.70 -13.41
C LEU A 451 2.67 -3.27 -14.88
N VAL A 452 3.40 -4.07 -15.64
CA VAL A 452 3.91 -3.73 -16.97
C VAL A 452 2.98 -4.23 -18.07
N ARG A 453 2.36 -5.41 -17.90
CA ARG A 453 1.39 -5.91 -18.89
C ARG A 453 0.00 -5.38 -18.55
N PRO A 454 -0.71 -4.76 -19.51
CA PRO A 454 -2.09 -4.37 -19.29
C PRO A 454 -2.95 -5.63 -19.20
N SER A 455 -3.29 -6.05 -17.98
CA SER A 455 -4.54 -6.79 -17.76
C SER A 455 -5.68 -5.89 -18.22
N ARG A 456 -6.70 -6.43 -18.90
CA ARG A 456 -7.86 -5.63 -19.33
C ARG A 456 -8.64 -5.02 -18.16
N PHE A 457 -8.40 -5.48 -16.93
CA PHE A 457 -9.00 -4.95 -15.71
C PHE A 457 -8.27 -3.72 -15.15
N LEU A 458 -7.00 -3.51 -15.48
CA LEU A 458 -6.20 -2.40 -14.97
C LEU A 458 -6.33 -1.18 -15.89
N ARG A 459 -6.66 -0.04 -15.29
CA ARG A 459 -6.79 1.25 -15.98
C ARG A 459 -5.67 2.19 -15.57
N ASN A 460 -5.23 3.04 -16.49
CA ASN A 460 -4.38 4.18 -16.14
C ASN A 460 -5.16 5.17 -15.25
N TRP A 461 -4.42 5.97 -14.50
CA TRP A 461 -4.99 6.94 -13.56
C TRP A 461 -5.64 8.15 -14.23
#